data_AF-A0A7S1SHF7-F1
#
_entry.id   AF-A0A7S1SHF7-F1
#
_cell.length_a   1.000
_cell.length_b   1.000
_cell.length_c   1.000
_cell.angle_alpha   90.00
_cell.angle_beta   90.00
_cell.angle_gamma   90.00
#
_symmetry.space_group_name_H-M   'P 1'
#
loop_
_entity.id
_entity.type
_entity.pdbx_description
1 polymer ?
#
loop_
_entity_poly.entity_id
_entity_poly.type
_entity_poly.pdbx_seq_one_letter_code
_entity_poly.pdbx_strand_id
1 'polypeptide(L)'
;QHIDSFNYLINHEIKKIVRAKGNQRVVCDCDPNFYLKYLDIFVGKPSIEEDYIVEDITPQQCRLRDMTYAAPISVDVEYTRGKEIVVRKGKNGQGALVIGRLPIMLRSDRCVLKRKSEK
;
A
#
# COMPACT_ATOMS: atom_id res chain seq x y z
N GLN A 1 8.61 19.50 9.19
CA GLN A 1 9.58 18.41 9.45
C GLN A 1 8.92 17.03 9.48
N HIS A 2 8.03 16.69 10.43
CA HIS A 2 7.45 15.33 10.53
C HIS A 2 6.59 14.92 9.33
N ILE A 3 5.75 15.84 8.84
CA ILE A 3 4.90 15.58 7.66
C ILE A 3 5.76 15.38 6.41
N ASP A 4 6.80 16.19 6.25
CA ASP A 4 7.70 16.12 5.09
C ASP A 4 8.47 14.80 5.06
N SER A 5 8.99 14.35 6.21
CA SER A 5 9.66 13.04 6.31
C SER A 5 8.71 11.88 6.03
N PHE A 6 7.47 11.95 6.53
CA PHE A 6 6.47 10.93 6.26
C PHE A 6 6.10 10.89 4.76
N ASN A 7 5.89 12.05 4.15
CA ASN A 7 5.60 12.16 2.72
C ASN A 7 6.76 11.61 1.87
N TYR A 8 8.01 11.87 2.25
CA TYR A 8 9.17 11.32 1.58
C TYR A 8 9.23 9.78 1.67
N LEU A 9 8.96 9.23 2.86
CA LEU A 9 8.87 7.78 3.08
C LEU A 9 7.83 7.13 2.14
N ILE A 10 6.60 7.68 2.13
CA ILE A 10 5.49 7.15 1.32
C ILE A 10 5.74 7.28 -0.18
N ASN A 11 6.23 8.42 -0.64
CA ASN A 11 6.32 8.70 -2.07
C ASN A 11 7.60 8.13 -2.70
N HIS A 12 8.69 7.97 -1.93
CA HIS A 12 10.00 7.59 -2.47
C HIS A 12 10.60 6.36 -1.79
N GLU A 13 10.76 6.37 -0.47
CA GLU A 13 11.56 5.33 0.21
C GLU A 13 10.89 3.96 0.16
N ILE A 14 9.56 3.89 0.29
CA ILE A 14 8.86 2.60 0.26
C ILE A 14 9.10 1.85 -1.07
N LYS A 15 9.20 2.58 -2.19
CA LYS A 15 9.54 2.01 -3.49
C LYS A 15 10.99 1.52 -3.52
N LYS A 16 11.92 2.23 -2.88
CA LYS A 16 13.32 1.81 -2.75
C LYS A 16 13.45 0.55 -1.89
N ILE A 17 12.69 0.46 -0.80
CA ILE A 17 12.68 -0.70 0.12
C ILE A 17 12.22 -1.97 -0.61
N VAL A 18 11.15 -1.89 -1.39
CA VAL A 18 10.64 -3.04 -2.15
C VAL A 18 11.60 -3.44 -3.28
N ARG A 19 12.27 -2.47 -3.91
CA ARG A 19 13.26 -2.73 -4.98
C ARG A 19 14.62 -3.20 -4.46
N ALA A 20 14.84 -3.20 -3.14
CA ALA A 20 16.08 -3.71 -2.58
C ALA A 20 16.26 -5.20 -2.93
N LYS A 21 17.50 -5.60 -3.26
CA LYS A 21 17.80 -6.96 -3.78
C LYS A 21 17.27 -8.09 -2.91
N GLY A 22 17.26 -7.93 -1.58
CA GLY A 22 16.78 -8.95 -0.65
C GLY A 22 15.25 -9.03 -0.55
N ASN A 23 14.52 -7.96 -0.89
CA ASN A 23 13.06 -7.89 -0.70
C ASN A 23 12.30 -8.10 -2.01
N GLN A 24 12.94 -7.83 -3.15
CA GLN A 24 12.26 -7.79 -4.44
C GLN A 24 11.72 -9.15 -4.87
N ARG A 25 12.38 -10.25 -4.50
CA ARG A 25 12.03 -11.60 -4.91
C ARG A 25 11.91 -12.53 -3.71
N VAL A 26 10.76 -13.16 -3.58
CA VAL A 26 10.45 -14.22 -2.64
C VAL A 26 10.54 -15.54 -3.41
N VAL A 27 11.28 -16.51 -2.87
CA VAL A 27 11.46 -17.85 -3.44
C VAL A 27 10.91 -18.89 -2.47
N CYS A 28 10.51 -20.04 -3.01
CA CYS A 28 10.04 -21.17 -2.21
C CYS A 28 11.16 -22.21 -2.08
N ASP A 29 11.43 -22.67 -0.86
CA ASP A 29 12.44 -23.72 -0.61
C ASP A 29 11.97 -25.08 -1.14
N CYS A 30 10.65 -25.31 -1.21
CA CYS A 30 10.06 -26.58 -1.66
C CYS A 30 9.94 -26.69 -3.19
N ASP A 31 9.88 -25.57 -3.92
CA ASP A 31 9.80 -25.55 -5.38
C ASP A 31 10.74 -24.47 -5.95
N PRO A 32 11.92 -24.86 -6.48
CA PRO A 32 12.88 -23.95 -7.08
C PRO A 32 12.34 -23.18 -8.29
N ASN A 33 11.30 -23.70 -8.96
CA ASN A 33 10.68 -23.03 -10.10
C ASN A 33 9.69 -21.96 -9.66
N PHE A 34 9.25 -21.96 -8.39
CA PHE A 34 8.32 -20.98 -7.88
C PHE A 34 9.04 -19.73 -7.35
N TYR A 35 8.71 -18.57 -7.91
CA TYR A 35 9.05 -17.28 -7.32
C TYR A 35 7.88 -16.29 -7.37
N LEU A 36 7.90 -15.34 -6.44
CA LEU A 36 7.10 -14.13 -6.45
C LEU A 36 8.04 -12.92 -6.45
N LYS A 37 7.79 -11.97 -7.33
CA LYS A 37 8.59 -10.77 -7.51
C LYS A 37 7.71 -9.54 -7.44
N TYR A 38 8.08 -8.58 -6.60
CA TYR A 38 7.42 -7.29 -6.52
C TYR A 38 7.91 -6.36 -7.65
N LEU A 39 6.96 -5.77 -8.37
CA LEU A 39 7.23 -4.86 -9.49
C LEU A 39 7.13 -3.40 -9.08
N ASP A 40 6.02 -3.03 -8.44
CA ASP A 40 5.81 -1.69 -7.86
C ASP A 40 4.92 -1.77 -6.63
N ILE A 41 4.94 -0.70 -5.83
CA ILE A 41 4.17 -0.55 -4.60
C ILE A 41 3.46 0.79 -4.57
N PHE A 42 2.24 0.77 -4.05
CA PHE A 42 1.32 1.89 -4.01
C PHE A 42 0.68 1.98 -2.62
N VAL A 43 0.61 3.19 -2.08
CA VAL A 43 -0.13 3.48 -0.86
C VAL A 43 -1.39 4.25 -1.24
N GLY A 44 -2.55 3.70 -0.90
CA GLY A 44 -3.85 4.30 -1.18
C GLY A 44 -4.16 5.51 -0.30
N LYS A 45 -5.45 5.82 -0.19
CA LYS A 45 -5.98 6.77 0.80
C LYS A 45 -6.52 6.01 2.01
N PRO A 46 -6.61 6.65 3.18
CA PRO A 46 -7.26 6.08 4.35
C PRO A 46 -8.69 5.65 4.04
N SER A 47 -8.93 4.35 4.15
CA SER A 47 -10.22 3.74 3.85
C SER A 47 -10.52 2.60 4.82
N ILE A 48 -11.73 2.10 4.86
CA ILE A 48 -12.09 0.85 5.52
C ILE A 48 -12.86 -0.02 4.54
N GLU A 49 -12.76 -1.33 4.70
CA GLU A 49 -13.55 -2.29 3.95
C GLU A 49 -14.55 -2.90 4.93
N GLU A 50 -15.82 -2.55 4.79
CA GLU A 50 -16.96 -3.09 5.54
C GLU A 50 -17.95 -3.66 4.52
N ASP A 51 -18.41 -4.91 4.71
CA ASP A 51 -19.39 -5.57 3.84
C ASP A 51 -19.05 -5.53 2.33
N TYR A 52 -17.77 -5.71 1.98
CA TYR A 52 -17.22 -5.64 0.61
C TYR A 52 -17.31 -4.24 -0.04
N ILE A 53 -17.62 -3.21 0.73
CA ILE A 53 -17.64 -1.82 0.31
C ILE A 53 -16.41 -1.11 0.87
N VAL A 54 -15.66 -0.44 0.00
CA VAL A 54 -14.50 0.37 0.40
C VAL A 54 -14.95 1.81 0.57
N GLU A 55 -14.90 2.31 1.80
CA GLU A 55 -15.26 3.68 2.13
C GLU A 55 -14.06 4.49 2.63
N ASP A 56 -13.97 5.75 2.22
CA ASP A 56 -12.97 6.67 2.73
C ASP A 56 -13.31 7.03 4.19
N ILE A 57 -12.32 6.95 5.07
CA ILE A 57 -12.50 7.23 6.51
C ILE A 57 -11.93 8.60 6.88
N THR A 58 -12.57 9.26 7.84
CA THR A 58 -12.05 10.48 8.46
C THR A 58 -11.34 10.16 9.78
N PRO A 59 -10.37 11.00 10.20
CA PRO A 59 -9.75 10.86 11.51
C PRO A 59 -10.74 10.93 12.67
N GLN A 60 -11.81 11.72 12.54
CA GLN A 60 -12.85 11.83 13.57
C GLN A 60 -13.63 10.52 13.72
N GLN A 61 -14.05 9.89 12.61
CA GLN A 61 -14.69 8.58 12.66
C GLN A 61 -13.78 7.53 13.31
N CYS A 62 -12.48 7.54 12.97
CA CYS A 62 -11.51 6.62 13.58
C CYS A 62 -11.42 6.81 15.09
N ARG A 63 -11.40 8.06 15.56
CA ARG A 63 -11.37 8.38 16.99
C ARG A 63 -12.65 8.00 17.73
N LEU A 64 -13.81 8.11 17.09
CA LEU A 64 -15.10 7.76 17.71
C LEU A 64 -15.34 6.25 17.79
N ARG A 65 -14.77 5.49 16.86
CA ARG A 65 -14.93 4.03 16.76
C ARG A 65 -13.68 3.25 17.24
N ASP A 66 -12.71 3.93 17.87
CA ASP A 66 -11.42 3.37 18.29
C ASP A 66 -10.69 2.57 17.19
N MET A 67 -10.74 3.08 15.96
CA MET A 67 -10.10 2.47 14.78
C MET A 67 -8.76 3.13 14.45
N THR A 68 -7.90 2.39 13.73
CA THR A 68 -6.64 2.92 13.22
C THR A 68 -6.85 3.64 11.89
N TYR A 69 -6.44 4.91 11.82
CA TYR A 69 -6.45 5.69 10.58
C TYR A 69 -5.35 5.21 9.62
N ALA A 70 -5.66 4.24 8.76
CA ALA A 70 -4.70 3.58 7.88
C ALA A 70 -5.17 3.49 6.42
N ALA A 71 -4.23 3.49 5.48
CA ALA A 71 -4.47 3.31 4.04
C ALA A 71 -4.00 1.92 3.56
N PRO A 72 -4.65 1.33 2.55
CA PRO A 72 -4.21 0.06 1.99
C PRO A 72 -2.89 0.22 1.23
N ILE A 73 -1.98 -0.74 1.43
CA ILE A 73 -0.76 -0.91 0.64
C ILE A 73 -1.03 -1.97 -0.41
N SER A 74 -0.90 -1.60 -1.68
CA SER A 74 -1.09 -2.49 -2.82
C SER A 74 0.19 -2.61 -3.63
N VAL A 75 0.38 -3.77 -4.27
CA VAL A 75 1.57 -4.09 -5.05
C VAL A 75 1.21 -4.72 -6.38
N ASP A 76 2.08 -4.49 -7.35
CA ASP A 76 2.13 -5.25 -8.58
C ASP A 76 3.12 -6.40 -8.42
N VAL A 77 2.73 -7.58 -8.89
CA VAL A 77 3.52 -8.80 -8.69
C VAL A 77 3.66 -9.59 -9.98
N GLU A 78 4.80 -10.25 -10.11
CA GLU A 78 5.11 -11.25 -11.11
C GLU A 78 5.38 -12.56 -10.38
N TYR A 79 4.70 -13.64 -10.74
CA TYR A 79 4.93 -14.93 -10.13
C TYR A 79 4.79 -16.07 -11.14
N THR A 80 5.45 -17.17 -10.87
CA THR A 80 5.40 -18.38 -11.70
C THR A 80 4.23 -19.27 -11.29
N ARG A 81 3.48 -19.78 -12.28
CA ARG A 81 2.45 -20.80 -12.11
C ARG A 81 2.81 -21.99 -12.99
N GLY A 82 3.50 -22.97 -12.41
CA GLY A 82 4.09 -24.07 -13.18
C GLY A 82 5.16 -23.55 -14.14
N LYS A 83 4.96 -23.73 -15.45
CA LYS A 83 5.89 -23.24 -16.48
C LYS A 83 5.58 -21.81 -16.98
N GLU A 84 4.45 -21.23 -16.56
CA GLU A 84 4.01 -19.91 -17.03
C GLU A 84 4.42 -18.81 -16.05
N ILE A 85 4.76 -17.63 -16.58
CA ILE A 85 4.98 -16.41 -15.79
C ILE A 85 3.72 -15.57 -15.85
N VAL A 86 3.11 -15.32 -14.69
CA VAL A 86 1.91 -14.51 -14.54
C VAL A 86 2.30 -13.15 -13.97
N VAL A 87 1.92 -12.09 -14.68
CA VAL A 87 2.10 -10.72 -14.23
C VAL A 87 0.74 -10.13 -13.88
N ARG A 88 0.58 -9.70 -12.62
CA ARG A 88 -0.60 -8.98 -12.14
C ARG A 88 -0.23 -7.54 -11.86
N LYS A 89 -0.80 -6.64 -12.66
CA LYS A 89 -0.69 -5.19 -12.49
C LYS A 89 -2.05 -4.60 -12.23
N GLY A 90 -2.11 -3.68 -11.27
CA GLY A 90 -3.32 -2.92 -11.00
C GLY A 90 -3.53 -1.80 -12.02
N LYS A 91 -4.60 -1.02 -11.82
CA LYS A 91 -4.99 0.09 -12.67
C LYS A 91 -5.22 1.33 -11.81
N ASN A 92 -5.20 2.51 -12.44
CA ASN A 92 -5.57 3.79 -11.82
C ASN A 92 -4.74 4.13 -10.55
N GLY A 93 -3.45 3.75 -10.53
CA GLY A 93 -2.56 4.04 -9.40
C GLY A 93 -2.78 3.18 -8.16
N GLN A 94 -3.54 2.09 -8.29
CA GLN A 94 -3.64 1.02 -7.30
C GLN A 94 -2.93 -0.22 -7.84
N GLY A 95 -2.24 -0.97 -6.97
CA GLY A 95 -1.61 -2.23 -7.32
C GLY A 95 -2.62 -3.38 -7.44
N ALA A 96 -2.19 -4.50 -8.02
CA ALA A 96 -3.07 -5.65 -8.22
C ALA A 96 -3.49 -6.38 -6.93
N LEU A 97 -2.63 -6.38 -5.92
CA LEU A 97 -2.85 -7.11 -4.67
C LEU A 97 -2.64 -6.20 -3.46
N VAL A 98 -3.56 -6.22 -2.50
CA VAL A 98 -3.39 -5.57 -1.20
C VAL A 98 -2.59 -6.50 -0.28
N ILE A 99 -1.47 -5.99 0.25
CA ILE A 99 -0.56 -6.76 1.12
C ILE A 99 -0.61 -6.33 2.59
N GLY A 100 -1.31 -5.24 2.89
CA GLY A 100 -1.42 -4.73 4.25
C GLY A 100 -1.96 -3.32 4.31
N ARG A 101 -1.88 -2.72 5.49
CA ARG A 101 -2.35 -1.36 5.76
C ARG A 101 -1.27 -0.55 6.47
N LEU A 102 -1.18 0.74 6.13
CA LEU A 102 -0.21 1.67 6.69
C LEU A 102 -0.91 2.78 7.45
N PRO A 103 -0.62 3.00 8.74
CA PRO A 103 -1.11 4.16 9.48
C PRO A 103 -0.68 5.46 8.78
N ILE A 104 -1.64 6.35 8.55
CA ILE A 104 -1.41 7.60 7.82
C ILE A 104 -1.28 8.76 8.81
N MET A 105 -0.22 9.55 8.66
CA MET A 105 -0.02 10.74 9.47
C MET A 105 -1.07 11.81 9.12
N LEU A 106 -1.66 12.45 10.13
CA LEU A 106 -2.63 13.53 9.93
C LEU A 106 -1.99 14.70 9.16
N ARG A 107 -2.76 15.31 8.24
CA ARG A 107 -2.33 16.39 7.35
C ARG A 107 -1.20 16.02 6.36
N SER A 108 -0.78 14.75 6.28
CA SER A 108 0.12 14.25 5.24
C SER A 108 -0.51 14.24 3.85
N ASP A 109 0.30 13.98 2.81
CA ASP A 109 -0.12 13.96 1.40
C ASP A 109 -1.29 13.03 1.11
N ARG A 110 -1.36 11.90 1.84
CA ARG A 110 -2.39 10.89 1.69
C ARG A 110 -3.59 11.11 2.61
N CYS A 111 -3.51 12.07 3.54
CA CYS A 111 -4.59 12.35 4.49
C CYS A 111 -5.73 13.17 3.85
N VAL A 112 -6.97 12.82 4.18
CA VAL A 112 -8.18 13.52 3.71
C VAL A 112 -8.26 14.98 4.15
N LEU A 113 -7.51 15.37 5.20
CA LEU A 113 -7.50 16.72 5.75
C LEU A 113 -6.57 17.68 5.01
N LYS A 114 -5.62 17.21 4.19
CA LYS A 114 -4.59 18.07 3.58
C LYS A 114 -5.16 19.22 2.74
N ARG A 115 -6.31 19.01 2.10
CA ARG A 115 -6.94 19.98 1.19
C ARG A 115 -8.21 20.61 1.77
N LYS A 116 -8.47 20.43 3.06
CA LYS A 116 -9.61 21.08 3.71
C LYS A 116 -9.22 22.44 4.26
N SER A 117 -10.09 23.42 4.10
CA SER A 117 -10.02 24.70 4.79
C SER A 117 -10.35 24.53 6.27
N GLU A 118 -9.94 25.49 7.09
CA GLU A 118 -10.30 25.56 8.52
C GLU A 118 -11.77 25.94 8.77
N LYS A 119 -12.49 26.32 7.71
CA LYS A 119 -13.92 26.64 7.73
C LYS A 119 -14.77 25.41 7.43
#